data_AF-A0A937WJW9-F1
#
_entry.id   AF-A0A937WJW9-F1
#
_cell.length_a   1.000
_cell.length_b   1.000
_cell.length_c   1.000
_cell.angle_alpha   90.00
_cell.angle_beta   90.00
_cell.angle_gamma   90.00
#
_symmetry.space_group_name_H-M   'P 1'
#
loop_
_entity.id
_entity.type
_entity.pdbx_description
1 polymer ?
#
loop_
_entity_poly.entity_id
_entity_poly.type
_entity_poly.pdbx_seq_one_letter_code
_entity_poly.pdbx_strand_id
1 'polypeptide(L)'
;MSGGGFITTRLNLYPFIIILPWLSSRFWRPVKYFVGAVAVALILIHLGFTTYYYKILNDGLDEYNSGIPFVGKNETILPISFNHGGESARIGLYLHAAGYYCAAKGAIELDNYEAGTGYFPLKYKLSMNPFNTIGEIESGTGDIHPEAYPEPMDYILLWCPIETFPALEWIQKNYKLIHSQKRLRLYKYLGDL
;
A
#
# COMPACT_ATOMS: atom_id res chain seq x y z
N MET A 1 -8.69 -11.83 15.74
CA MET A 1 -9.96 -11.88 14.99
C MET A 1 -9.73 -12.57 13.63
N SER A 2 -9.83 -13.89 13.57
CA SER A 2 -9.97 -14.66 12.32
C SER A 2 -11.44 -14.65 11.84
N GLY A 3 -12.12 -13.52 11.99
CA GLY A 3 -13.58 -13.42 11.91
C GLY A 3 -14.03 -12.99 10.52
N GLY A 4 -14.20 -13.94 9.60
CA GLY A 4 -15.11 -13.79 8.45
C GLY A 4 -14.94 -12.55 7.57
N GLY A 5 -13.76 -11.90 7.58
CA GLY A 5 -13.50 -10.70 6.81
C GLY A 5 -13.73 -10.93 5.32
N PHE A 6 -14.44 -10.00 4.69
CA PHE A 6 -14.75 -10.01 3.25
C PHE A 6 -15.68 -11.13 2.75
N ILE A 7 -16.53 -11.72 3.61
CA ILE A 7 -17.57 -12.66 3.13
C ILE A 7 -18.47 -12.02 2.07
N THR A 8 -18.80 -10.73 2.22
CA THR A 8 -19.53 -9.94 1.22
C THR A 8 -18.81 -9.88 -0.13
N THR A 9 -17.49 -9.71 -0.12
CA THR A 9 -16.65 -9.75 -1.34
C THR A 9 -16.67 -11.14 -1.99
N ARG A 10 -16.61 -12.20 -1.17
CA ARG A 10 -16.67 -13.60 -1.66
C ARG A 10 -18.04 -13.95 -2.24
N LEU A 11 -19.11 -13.43 -1.64
CA LEU A 11 -20.48 -13.66 -2.09
C LEU A 11 -20.83 -12.89 -3.38
N ASN A 12 -20.02 -11.90 -3.76
CA ASN A 12 -20.28 -11.06 -4.93
C ASN A 12 -20.19 -11.82 -6.27
N LEU A 13 -19.61 -13.03 -6.28
CA LEU A 13 -19.52 -13.89 -7.46
C LEU A 13 -20.82 -14.67 -7.74
N TYR A 14 -21.63 -14.96 -6.72
CA TYR A 14 -22.80 -15.83 -6.84
C TYR A 14 -23.92 -15.26 -7.73
N PRO A 15 -24.25 -13.95 -7.69
CA PRO A 15 -25.26 -13.39 -8.60
C PRO A 15 -24.96 -13.67 -10.08
N PHE A 16 -23.69 -13.60 -10.50
CA PHE A 16 -23.30 -13.88 -11.87
C PHE A 16 -23.50 -15.35 -12.25
N ILE A 17 -23.11 -16.27 -11.35
CA ILE A 17 -23.27 -17.72 -11.55
C ILE A 17 -24.76 -18.09 -11.63
N ILE A 18 -25.61 -17.48 -10.80
CA ILE A 18 -27.07 -17.72 -10.78
C ILE A 18 -27.74 -17.29 -12.09
N ILE A 19 -27.20 -16.29 -12.79
CA ILE A 19 -27.74 -15.78 -14.06
C ILE A 19 -27.35 -16.67 -15.26
N LEU A 20 -26.21 -17.38 -15.19
CA LEU A 20 -25.71 -18.19 -16.32
C LEU A 20 -26.72 -19.21 -16.87
N PRO A 21 -27.46 -19.98 -16.06
CA PRO A 21 -28.48 -20.91 -16.57
C PRO A 21 -29.58 -20.23 -17.38
N TRP A 22 -29.92 -18.97 -17.06
CA TRP A 22 -30.98 -18.19 -17.70
C TRP A 22 -30.55 -17.60 -19.05
N LEU A 23 -29.25 -17.64 -19.37
CA LEU A 23 -28.72 -17.28 -20.68
C LEU A 23 -28.81 -18.43 -21.70
N SER A 24 -29.21 -19.63 -21.29
CA SER A 24 -29.29 -20.82 -22.15
C SER A 24 -30.57 -20.94 -23.00
N SER A 25 -31.53 -20.02 -22.85
CA SER A 25 -32.80 -20.09 -23.57
C SER A 25 -32.66 -19.87 -25.09
N ARG A 26 -33.55 -20.53 -25.85
CA ARG A 26 -33.77 -20.34 -27.30
C ARG A 26 -34.31 -18.93 -27.59
N PHE A 27 -33.49 -17.90 -27.39
CA PHE A 27 -33.86 -16.52 -27.72
C PHE A 27 -33.85 -16.29 -29.24
N TRP A 28 -34.72 -15.39 -29.69
CA TRP A 28 -34.74 -14.91 -31.07
C TRP A 28 -33.39 -14.26 -31.43
N ARG A 29 -32.85 -14.56 -32.62
CA ARG A 29 -31.50 -14.14 -33.06
C ARG A 29 -31.21 -12.64 -32.87
N PRO A 30 -32.12 -11.69 -33.20
CA PRO A 30 -31.87 -10.27 -33.00
C PRO A 30 -31.67 -9.89 -31.53
N VAL A 31 -32.46 -10.48 -30.63
CA VAL A 31 -32.33 -10.26 -29.19
C VAL A 31 -30.97 -10.74 -28.69
N LYS A 32 -30.49 -11.89 -29.18
CA LYS A 32 -29.16 -12.41 -28.85
C LYS A 32 -28.05 -11.45 -29.29
N TYR A 33 -28.12 -10.93 -30.52
CA TYR A 33 -27.13 -9.96 -31.01
C TYR A 33 -27.19 -8.64 -30.24
N PHE A 34 -28.38 -8.15 -29.91
CA PHE A 34 -28.54 -6.94 -29.11
C PHE A 34 -27.94 -7.09 -27.71
N VAL A 35 -28.30 -8.15 -26.98
CA VAL A 35 -27.74 -8.44 -25.65
C VAL A 35 -26.22 -8.61 -25.71
N GLY A 36 -25.72 -9.33 -26.72
CA GLY A 36 -24.28 -9.48 -26.94
C GLY A 36 -23.58 -8.14 -27.18
N ALA A 37 -24.15 -7.28 -28.02
CA ALA A 37 -23.60 -5.95 -28.30
C ALA A 37 -23.57 -5.07 -27.05
N VAL A 38 -24.65 -5.07 -26.25
CA VAL A 38 -24.70 -4.35 -24.97
C VAL A 38 -23.63 -4.88 -24.00
N ALA A 39 -23.50 -6.19 -23.87
CA ALA A 39 -22.49 -6.79 -23.00
C ALA A 39 -21.07 -6.40 -23.43
N VAL A 40 -20.76 -6.46 -24.73
CA VAL A 40 -19.47 -6.02 -25.27
C VAL A 40 -19.24 -4.53 -24.99
N ALA A 41 -20.24 -3.67 -25.21
CA ALA A 41 -20.13 -2.25 -24.92
C ALA A 41 -19.83 -1.99 -23.43
N LEU A 42 -20.53 -2.67 -22.51
CA LEU A 42 -20.29 -2.55 -21.07
C LEU A 42 -18.88 -3.02 -20.68
N ILE A 43 -18.40 -4.12 -21.27
CA ILE A 43 -17.03 -4.62 -21.04
C ILE A 43 -16.01 -3.59 -21.52
N LEU A 44 -16.19 -3.01 -22.71
CA LEU A 44 -15.28 -2.00 -23.25
C LEU A 44 -15.27 -0.72 -22.41
N ILE A 45 -16.45 -0.26 -21.96
CA ILE A 45 -16.56 0.88 -21.04
C ILE A 45 -15.82 0.58 -19.74
N HIS A 46 -16.07 -0.59 -19.14
CA HIS A 46 -15.42 -1.00 -17.90
C HIS A 46 -13.90 -1.13 -18.04
N LEU A 47 -13.41 -1.68 -19.16
CA LEU A 47 -12.00 -1.77 -19.47
C LEU A 47 -11.38 -0.38 -19.64
N GLY A 48 -12.07 0.54 -20.31
CA GLY A 48 -11.63 1.93 -20.45
C GLY A 48 -11.45 2.63 -19.10
N PHE A 49 -12.46 2.54 -18.22
CA PHE A 49 -12.37 3.07 -16.86
C PHE A 49 -11.25 2.42 -16.05
N THR A 50 -11.15 1.09 -16.08
CA THR A 50 -10.12 0.36 -15.35
C THR A 50 -8.73 0.75 -15.80
N THR A 51 -8.50 0.81 -17.12
CA THR A 51 -7.20 1.21 -17.69
C THR A 51 -6.82 2.64 -17.30
N TYR A 52 -7.78 3.57 -17.35
CA TYR A 52 -7.55 4.96 -16.96
C TYR A 52 -7.12 5.10 -15.49
N TYR A 53 -7.87 4.49 -14.57
CA TYR A 53 -7.54 4.58 -13.14
C TYR A 53 -6.27 3.81 -12.79
N TYR A 54 -6.02 2.64 -13.39
CA TYR A 54 -4.77 1.91 -13.18
C TYR A 54 -3.58 2.73 -13.64
N LYS A 55 -3.69 3.48 -14.73
CA LYS A 55 -2.62 4.39 -15.15
C LYS A 55 -2.30 5.42 -14.07
N ILE A 56 -3.32 6.10 -13.52
CA ILE A 56 -3.12 7.11 -12.45
C ILE A 56 -2.45 6.50 -11.22
N LEU A 57 -2.92 5.33 -10.79
CA LEU A 57 -2.39 4.64 -9.62
C LEU A 57 -0.97 4.13 -9.85
N ASN A 58 -0.67 3.61 -11.04
CA ASN A 58 0.67 3.17 -11.42
C ASN A 58 1.65 4.36 -11.48
N ASP A 59 1.26 5.50 -12.03
CA ASP A 59 2.11 6.69 -12.06
C ASP A 59 2.51 7.13 -10.63
N GLY A 60 1.61 6.96 -9.65
CA GLY A 60 1.88 7.21 -8.24
C GLY A 60 2.72 6.12 -7.55
N LEU A 61 2.53 4.84 -7.91
CA LEU A 61 3.39 3.75 -7.46
C LEU A 61 4.81 3.86 -8.02
N ASP A 62 4.98 4.25 -9.28
CA ASP A 62 6.28 4.48 -9.89
C ASP A 62 7.03 5.61 -9.18
N GLU A 63 6.29 6.66 -8.79
CA GLU A 63 6.81 7.73 -7.96
C GLU A 63 7.22 7.23 -6.57
N TYR A 64 6.35 6.46 -5.89
CA TYR A 64 6.65 5.87 -4.59
C TYR A 64 7.89 4.95 -4.66
N ASN A 65 7.99 4.11 -5.69
CA ASN A 65 9.03 3.12 -5.89
C ASN A 65 10.35 3.69 -6.43
N SER A 66 10.38 4.98 -6.78
CA SER A 66 11.60 5.62 -7.27
C SER A 66 12.77 5.60 -6.27
N GLY A 67 12.49 5.40 -4.98
CA GLY A 67 13.51 5.25 -3.94
C GLY A 67 14.13 3.85 -3.84
N ILE A 68 13.55 2.83 -4.50
CA ILE A 68 14.03 1.43 -4.41
C ILE A 68 15.53 1.29 -4.71
N PRO A 69 16.12 1.94 -5.74
CA PRO A 69 17.54 1.79 -6.04
C PRO A 69 18.49 2.18 -4.89
N PHE A 70 18.04 3.02 -3.97
CA PHE A 70 18.86 3.62 -2.91
C PHE A 70 18.88 2.83 -1.59
N VAL A 71 18.01 1.82 -1.48
CA VAL A 71 17.93 0.96 -0.30
C VAL A 71 18.73 -0.31 -0.54
N GLY A 72 19.49 -0.73 0.46
CA GLY A 72 20.30 -1.94 0.44
C GLY A 72 19.60 -3.14 1.08
N LYS A 73 20.30 -4.27 1.01
CA LYS A 73 19.84 -5.56 1.51
C LYS A 73 20.05 -5.65 3.01
N ASN A 74 19.08 -6.22 3.73
CA ASN A 74 19.06 -6.34 5.19
C ASN A 74 19.12 -4.99 5.95
N GLU A 75 18.91 -3.88 5.25
CA GLU A 75 18.74 -2.56 5.86
C GLU A 75 17.24 -2.36 6.19
N THR A 76 16.97 -1.66 7.28
CA THR A 76 15.64 -1.38 7.80
C THR A 76 15.02 -0.14 7.14
N ILE A 77 13.73 -0.20 6.86
CA ILE A 77 12.97 0.93 6.33
C ILE A 77 11.71 1.15 7.16
N LEU A 78 11.53 2.37 7.64
CA LEU A 78 10.29 2.84 8.25
C LEU A 78 9.54 3.72 7.26
N PRO A 79 8.44 3.25 6.66
CA PRO A 79 7.55 4.11 5.92
C PRO A 79 6.65 4.93 6.86
N ILE A 80 6.43 6.18 6.47
CA ILE A 80 5.54 7.13 7.13
C ILE A 80 4.67 7.73 6.03
N SER A 81 3.42 7.30 5.99
CA SER A 81 2.47 7.72 4.95
C SER A 81 1.45 8.68 5.53
N PHE A 82 1.34 9.85 4.90
CA PHE A 82 0.35 10.87 5.27
C PHE A 82 -0.89 10.79 4.37
N ASN A 83 -0.85 9.93 3.34
CA ASN A 83 -1.95 9.68 2.43
C ASN A 83 -1.89 8.25 1.89
N HIS A 84 -2.44 7.30 2.65
CA HIS A 84 -2.45 5.88 2.29
C HIS A 84 -3.27 5.59 1.02
N GLY A 85 -4.35 6.33 0.75
CA GLY A 85 -5.23 6.11 -0.41
C GLY A 85 -4.73 6.74 -1.70
N GLY A 86 -4.06 7.90 -1.61
CA GLY A 86 -3.81 8.76 -2.75
C GLY A 86 -5.10 9.03 -3.53
N GLU A 87 -5.10 8.73 -4.83
CA GLU A 87 -6.27 8.89 -5.71
C GLU A 87 -7.23 7.69 -5.66
N SER A 88 -6.94 6.66 -4.87
CA SER A 88 -7.81 5.49 -4.74
C SER A 88 -8.89 5.72 -3.69
N ALA A 89 -10.14 5.72 -4.13
CA ALA A 89 -11.30 5.79 -3.24
C ALA A 89 -11.66 4.44 -2.55
N ARG A 90 -10.96 3.35 -2.86
CA ARG A 90 -11.34 2.00 -2.44
C ARG A 90 -10.32 1.29 -1.54
N ILE A 91 -9.04 1.53 -1.78
CA ILE A 91 -7.95 0.82 -1.09
C ILE A 91 -6.85 1.79 -0.70
N GLY A 92 -6.24 1.56 0.46
CA GLY A 92 -5.02 2.24 0.89
C GLY A 92 -3.81 1.72 0.10
N LEU A 93 -3.69 2.11 -1.17
CA LEU A 93 -2.66 1.60 -2.07
C LEU A 93 -1.23 1.79 -1.53
N TYR A 94 -0.98 2.90 -0.84
CA TYR A 94 0.33 3.27 -0.31
C TYR A 94 0.53 2.85 1.15
N LEU A 95 -0.46 2.17 1.75
CA LEU A 95 -0.36 1.69 3.13
C LEU A 95 0.77 0.68 3.30
N HIS A 96 0.89 -0.28 2.37
CA HIS A 96 1.92 -1.33 2.42
C HIS A 96 2.82 -1.30 1.18
N ALA A 97 2.96 -0.14 0.54
CA ALA A 97 3.77 -0.03 -0.67
C ALA A 97 5.28 -0.15 -0.39
N ALA A 98 5.73 0.07 0.86
CA ALA A 98 7.12 -0.15 1.23
C ALA A 98 7.54 -1.63 1.11
N GLY A 99 6.60 -2.57 1.15
CA GLY A 99 6.84 -3.97 0.82
C GLY A 99 7.52 -4.19 -0.55
N TYR A 100 7.32 -3.29 -1.53
CA TYR A 100 8.05 -3.36 -2.81
C TYR A 100 9.56 -3.20 -2.64
N TYR A 101 10.02 -2.39 -1.68
CA TYR A 101 11.43 -2.22 -1.36
C TYR A 101 12.02 -3.54 -0.82
N CYS A 102 11.28 -4.20 0.07
CA CYS A 102 11.66 -5.49 0.62
C CYS A 102 11.70 -6.58 -0.44
N ALA A 103 10.69 -6.64 -1.32
CA ALA A 103 10.64 -7.60 -2.42
C ALA A 103 11.77 -7.40 -3.43
N ALA A 104 12.12 -6.14 -3.76
CA ALA A 104 13.12 -5.84 -4.78
C ALA A 104 14.57 -5.88 -4.27
N LYS A 105 14.81 -5.48 -3.00
CA LYS A 105 16.17 -5.30 -2.46
C LYS A 105 16.50 -6.23 -1.29
N GLY A 106 15.50 -6.92 -0.72
CA GLY A 106 15.67 -7.65 0.54
C GLY A 106 15.85 -6.71 1.73
N ALA A 107 15.24 -5.52 1.69
CA ALA A 107 15.12 -4.63 2.85
C ALA A 107 14.19 -5.25 3.91
N ILE A 108 14.16 -4.63 5.10
CA ILE A 108 13.31 -5.04 6.23
C ILE A 108 12.34 -3.90 6.55
N GLU A 109 11.06 -4.11 6.25
CA GLU A 109 9.98 -3.15 6.50
C GLU A 109 9.49 -3.23 7.95
N LEU A 110 9.49 -2.08 8.64
CA LEU A 110 9.15 -1.98 10.07
C LEU A 110 7.65 -1.77 10.34
N ASP A 111 6.84 -1.44 9.35
CA ASP A 111 5.38 -1.31 9.49
C ASP A 111 4.63 -2.59 9.09
N ASN A 112 5.30 -3.73 8.98
CA ASN A 112 4.65 -4.97 8.60
C ASN A 112 3.69 -5.49 9.70
N TYR A 113 2.38 -5.30 9.53
CA TYR A 113 1.35 -5.79 10.48
C TYR A 113 1.32 -7.30 10.64
N GLU A 114 1.78 -8.08 9.66
CA GLU A 114 1.76 -9.53 9.76
C GLU A 114 2.61 -9.98 10.96
N ALA A 115 3.74 -9.30 11.18
CA ALA A 115 4.62 -9.47 12.32
C ALA A 115 4.07 -8.88 13.63
N GLY A 116 3.20 -7.85 13.55
CA GLY A 116 2.59 -7.18 14.70
C GLY A 116 1.31 -7.84 15.25
N THR A 117 0.54 -8.51 14.38
CA THR A 117 -0.78 -9.07 14.74
C THR A 117 -0.74 -10.49 15.29
N GLY A 118 0.34 -11.24 15.02
CA GLY A 118 0.51 -12.62 15.45
C GLY A 118 -0.38 -13.64 14.73
N TYR A 119 -1.06 -13.25 13.65
CA TYR A 119 -1.83 -14.17 12.79
C TYR A 119 -0.94 -14.96 11.81
N PHE A 120 0.31 -14.54 11.65
CA PHE A 120 1.25 -15.08 10.68
C PHE A 120 2.42 -15.77 11.41
N PRO A 121 3.15 -16.69 10.75
CA PRO A 121 4.34 -17.32 11.31
C PRO A 121 5.56 -16.37 11.31
N LEU A 122 5.31 -15.07 11.50
CA LEU A 122 6.28 -13.99 11.58
C LEU A 122 5.92 -13.17 12.82
N LYS A 123 6.91 -12.83 13.65
CA LYS A 123 6.69 -12.06 14.88
C LYS A 123 7.86 -11.14 15.16
N TYR A 124 7.57 -9.90 15.55
CA TYR A 124 8.55 -9.03 16.17
C TYR A 124 9.00 -9.59 17.53
N LYS A 125 10.25 -9.32 17.90
CA LYS A 125 10.67 -9.43 19.30
C LYS A 125 9.89 -8.37 20.09
N LEU A 126 9.44 -8.69 21.30
CA LEU A 126 8.56 -7.80 22.08
C LEU A 126 9.13 -6.39 22.27
N SER A 127 10.43 -6.29 22.55
CA SER A 127 11.13 -5.01 22.73
C SER A 127 11.39 -4.26 21.42
N MET A 128 11.23 -4.92 20.27
CA MET A 128 11.53 -4.38 18.93
C MET A 128 10.27 -4.29 18.08
N ASN A 129 9.07 -4.30 18.68
CA ASN A 129 7.83 -4.23 17.94
C ASN A 129 7.46 -2.76 17.68
N PRO A 130 7.55 -2.25 16.43
CA PRO A 130 7.31 -0.84 16.13
C PRO A 130 5.89 -0.39 16.53
N PHE A 131 4.91 -1.27 16.39
CA PHE A 131 3.51 -1.03 16.78
C PHE A 131 3.34 -0.76 18.28
N ASN A 132 4.28 -1.17 19.12
CA ASN A 132 4.26 -0.93 20.56
C ASN A 132 5.17 0.24 20.99
N THR A 133 6.15 0.61 20.17
CA THR A 133 7.19 1.57 20.55
C THR A 133 7.01 2.94 19.90
N ILE A 134 6.59 2.99 18.63
CA ILE A 134 6.58 4.25 17.86
C ILE A 134 5.17 4.78 17.54
N GLY A 135 4.11 4.05 17.87
CA GLY A 135 2.71 4.49 17.70
C GLY A 135 1.95 3.79 16.57
N GLU A 136 0.85 4.41 16.12
CA GLU A 136 -0.07 3.85 15.12
C GLU A 136 0.43 4.08 13.68
N ILE A 137 1.30 3.18 13.20
CA ILE A 137 1.95 3.32 11.87
C ILE A 137 0.95 3.16 10.70
N GLU A 138 -0.07 2.30 10.86
CA GLU A 138 -1.01 1.96 9.78
C GLU A 138 -2.30 2.78 9.75
N SER A 139 -2.70 3.34 10.89
CA SER A 139 -3.91 4.13 11.04
C SER A 139 -3.65 5.61 11.28
N GLY A 140 -2.43 5.99 11.68
CA GLY A 140 -2.03 7.37 11.97
C GLY A 140 -1.30 8.02 10.79
N THR A 141 -1.69 9.26 10.45
CA THR A 141 -0.98 10.08 9.46
C THR A 141 0.04 10.97 10.15
N GLY A 142 1.25 10.46 10.35
CA GLY A 142 2.40 11.25 10.82
C GLY A 142 2.48 11.56 12.31
N ASP A 143 1.51 11.10 13.12
CA ASP A 143 1.59 11.11 14.58
C ASP A 143 2.28 9.84 15.09
N ILE A 144 3.56 9.75 14.80
CA ILE A 144 4.43 8.65 15.23
C ILE A 144 5.71 9.21 15.83
N HIS A 145 6.33 8.39 16.68
CA HIS A 145 7.53 8.71 17.44
C HIS A 145 8.70 7.78 17.07
N PRO A 146 9.29 7.90 15.85
CA PRO A 146 10.42 7.09 15.44
C PRO A 146 11.60 7.12 16.41
N GLU A 147 11.77 8.23 17.15
CA GLU A 147 12.78 8.40 18.19
C GLU A 147 12.65 7.43 19.37
N ALA A 148 11.46 6.83 19.57
CA ALA A 148 11.21 5.86 20.62
C ALA A 148 11.61 4.43 20.22
N TYR A 149 11.98 4.20 18.96
CA TYR A 149 12.45 2.89 18.53
C TYR A 149 13.84 2.59 19.13
N PRO A 150 14.12 1.36 19.60
CA PRO A 150 15.35 1.08 20.37
C PRO A 150 16.65 1.12 19.58
N GLU A 151 16.58 1.03 18.25
CA GLU A 151 17.74 0.95 17.36
C GLU A 151 17.61 2.01 16.26
N PRO A 152 18.72 2.52 15.70
CA PRO A 152 18.65 3.38 14.53
C PRO A 152 18.05 2.62 13.35
N MET A 153 17.19 3.29 12.59
CA MET A 153 16.60 2.76 11.36
C MET A 153 17.46 3.22 10.20
N ASP A 154 17.76 2.37 9.23
CA ASP A 154 18.65 2.76 8.14
C ASP A 154 18.00 3.80 7.21
N TYR A 155 16.69 3.65 6.99
CA TYR A 155 15.91 4.53 6.11
C TYR A 155 14.58 4.96 6.72
N ILE A 156 14.22 6.21 6.44
CA ILE A 156 12.88 6.74 6.66
C ILE A 156 12.30 7.16 5.32
N LEU A 157 11.15 6.58 4.96
CA LEU A 157 10.43 6.87 3.73
C LEU A 157 9.20 7.68 4.07
N LEU A 158 9.11 8.92 3.57
CA LEU A 158 7.91 9.74 3.71
C LEU A 158 7.12 9.74 2.41
N TRP A 159 5.80 9.51 2.53
CA TRP A 159 4.87 9.64 1.43
C TRP A 159 3.84 10.74 1.68
N CYS A 160 3.81 11.73 0.77
CA CYS A 160 2.96 12.93 0.87
C CYS A 160 3.12 13.72 2.19
N PRO A 161 4.35 13.96 2.68
CA PRO A 161 4.54 14.67 3.95
C PRO A 161 3.90 16.05 3.92
N ILE A 162 3.24 16.40 5.03
CA ILE A 162 2.79 17.77 5.31
C ILE A 162 3.97 18.64 5.75
N GLU A 163 3.79 19.97 5.75
CA GLU A 163 4.88 20.92 6.03
C GLU A 163 5.52 20.73 7.41
N THR A 164 4.72 20.36 8.41
CA THR A 164 5.17 20.15 9.79
C THR A 164 4.47 18.93 10.39
N PHE A 165 5.24 18.08 11.08
CA PHE A 165 4.75 16.91 11.80
C PHE A 165 5.72 16.56 12.94
N PRO A 166 5.26 15.84 14.00
CA PRO A 166 6.04 15.64 15.23
C PRO A 166 7.48 15.15 15.02
N ALA A 167 7.69 14.16 14.15
CA ALA A 167 9.00 13.57 13.93
C ALA A 167 9.93 14.37 13.00
N LEU A 168 9.47 15.46 12.37
CA LEU A 168 10.21 16.15 11.29
C LEU A 168 11.57 16.68 11.76
N GLU A 169 11.61 17.37 12.90
CA GLU A 169 12.86 17.94 13.43
C GLU A 169 13.87 16.84 13.77
N TRP A 170 13.41 15.74 14.36
CA TRP A 170 14.26 14.60 14.68
C TRP A 170 14.79 13.91 13.42
N ILE A 171 13.97 13.74 12.37
CA ILE A 171 14.42 13.20 11.08
C ILE A 171 15.49 14.10 10.48
N GLN A 172 15.25 15.41 10.42
CA GLN A 172 16.19 16.37 9.83
C GLN A 172 17.51 16.43 10.59
N LYS A 173 17.49 16.20 11.91
CA LYS A 173 18.68 16.19 12.76
C LYS A 173 19.53 14.93 12.56
N ASN A 174 18.90 13.76 12.42
CA ASN A 174 19.59 12.46 12.49
C ASN A 174 19.74 11.77 11.12
N TYR A 175 19.02 12.24 10.10
CA TYR A 175 18.97 11.62 8.78
C TYR A 175 19.24 12.64 7.68
N LYS A 176 19.85 12.16 6.59
CA LYS A 176 20.08 12.93 5.38
C LYS A 176 19.08 12.55 4.31
N LEU A 177 18.44 13.53 3.69
CA LEU A 177 17.65 13.32 2.48
C LEU A 177 18.57 12.84 1.36
N ILE A 178 18.34 11.62 0.86
CA ILE A 178 19.15 11.02 -0.21
C ILE A 178 18.41 10.93 -1.54
N HIS A 179 17.06 10.91 -1.51
CA HIS A 179 16.24 10.88 -2.71
C HIS A 179 14.92 11.59 -2.49
N SER A 180 14.42 12.24 -3.54
CA SER A 180 13.21 13.04 -3.50
C SER A 180 12.59 13.04 -4.89
N GLN A 181 11.33 12.59 -4.99
CA GLN A 181 10.58 12.61 -6.24
C GLN A 181 9.14 12.98 -5.95
N LYS A 182 8.73 14.18 -6.39
CA LYS A 182 7.37 14.72 -6.21
C LYS A 182 6.90 14.62 -4.74
N ARG A 183 6.09 13.62 -4.36
CA ARG A 183 5.54 13.40 -3.01
C ARG A 183 6.37 12.43 -2.17
N LEU A 184 7.30 11.70 -2.77
CA LEU A 184 8.22 10.80 -2.05
C LEU A 184 9.42 11.59 -1.51
N ARG A 185 9.78 11.33 -0.25
CA ARG A 185 11.09 11.69 0.32
C ARG A 185 11.70 10.46 0.97
N LEU A 186 12.98 10.20 0.70
CA LEU A 186 13.73 9.10 1.30
C LEU A 186 14.95 9.65 2.03
N TYR A 187 15.02 9.34 3.32
CA TYR A 187 16.07 9.75 4.23
C TYR A 187 16.92 8.53 4.61
N LYS A 188 18.23 8.73 4.75
CA LYS A 188 19.18 7.72 5.23
C LYS A 188 19.80 8.19 6.55
N TYR A 189 19.93 7.28 7.50
CA TYR A 189 20.56 7.57 8.78
C TYR A 189 22.02 8.02 8.59
N LEU A 190 22.43 9.03 9.36
CA LEU A 190 23.76 9.63 9.23
C LEU A 190 24.87 8.80 9.90
N GLY A 191 24.52 7.85 10.78
CA GLY A 191 25.47 7.21 11.69
C GLY A 191 25.99 8.19 12.75
N ASP A 192 26.48 7.66 13.87
CA ASP A 192 27.29 8.47 14.78
C ASP A 192 28.62 8.79 14.05
N LEU A 193 28.84 10.07 13.75
CA LEU A 193 30.15 10.61 13.34
C LEU A 193 31.08 10.74 14.54
#